data_AF-A0A8S3ZR28-F1
#
_entry.id   AF-A0A8S3ZR28-F1
#
_cell.length_a   1.000
_cell.length_b   1.000
_cell.length_c   1.000
_cell.angle_alpha   90.00
_cell.angle_beta   90.00
_cell.angle_gamma   90.00
#
_symmetry.space_group_name_H-M   'P 1'
#
loop_
_entity.id
_entity.type
_entity.pdbx_description
1 polymer ?
#
loop_
_entity_poly.entity_id
_entity_poly.type
_entity_poly.pdbx_seq_one_letter_code
_entity_poly.pdbx_strand_id
1 'polypeptide(L)'
;MLANLSLSDCYTLHSNKTQQEREEIMLQSAKDNLATYFAFFGITENMKDSQSLFEKKFNGLKFTKQMVNKRSRSANYVTLSEKHWALIVEKNHLDVRLYQYAKDLFLQRLELVNITAHREDDDTVIVQDDFNFITVKEM
;
A
#
# COMPACT_ATOMS: atom_id res chain seq x y z
N MET A 1 -4.37 -10.26 0.97
CA MET A 1 -5.52 -10.58 1.86
C MET A 1 -6.85 -9.89 1.47
N LEU A 2 -6.85 -8.95 0.52
CA LEU A 2 -8.05 -8.14 0.20
C LEU A 2 -8.89 -8.69 -0.94
N ALA A 3 -8.48 -9.77 -1.59
CA ALA A 3 -9.16 -10.36 -2.73
C ALA A 3 -10.27 -11.33 -2.29
N ASN A 4 -11.29 -11.48 -3.13
CA ASN A 4 -12.20 -12.61 -3.07
C ASN A 4 -11.53 -13.83 -3.73
N LEU A 5 -11.00 -14.73 -2.88
CA LEU A 5 -10.26 -15.91 -3.34
C LEU A 5 -11.12 -16.93 -4.10
N SER A 6 -12.45 -16.88 -4.00
CA SER A 6 -13.31 -17.78 -4.78
C SER A 6 -13.20 -17.55 -6.28
N LEU A 7 -12.72 -16.37 -6.70
CA LEU A 7 -12.47 -16.05 -8.11
C LEU A 7 -11.17 -16.69 -8.63
N SER A 8 -10.22 -17.03 -7.76
CA SER A 8 -8.90 -17.57 -8.08
C SER A 8 -8.72 -19.03 -7.65
N ASP A 9 -9.81 -19.79 -7.61
CA ASP A 9 -9.89 -21.19 -7.18
C ASP A 9 -9.42 -21.43 -5.72
N CYS A 10 -9.60 -20.44 -4.85
CA CYS A 10 -9.21 -20.48 -3.44
C CYS A 10 -7.74 -20.91 -3.26
N TYR A 11 -7.49 -21.82 -2.32
CA TYR A 11 -6.16 -22.39 -2.03
C TYR A 11 -5.92 -23.72 -2.76
N THR A 12 -6.68 -24.01 -3.82
CA THR A 12 -6.61 -25.31 -4.49
C THR A 12 -5.26 -25.49 -5.18
N LEU A 13 -4.67 -26.67 -4.99
CA LEU A 13 -3.41 -27.07 -5.64
C LEU A 13 -3.61 -27.47 -7.12
N HIS A 14 -4.82 -27.92 -7.46
CA HIS A 14 -5.24 -28.29 -8.81
C HIS A 14 -6.24 -27.25 -9.33
N SER A 15 -5.75 -26.32 -10.13
CA SER A 15 -6.56 -25.30 -10.80
C SER A 15 -6.40 -25.45 -12.30
N ASN A 16 -7.46 -25.18 -13.05
CA ASN A 16 -7.40 -25.09 -14.51
C ASN A 16 -6.82 -23.74 -15.00
N LYS A 17 -6.50 -22.84 -14.07
CA LYS A 17 -5.87 -21.54 -14.32
C LYS A 17 -4.37 -21.65 -14.08
N THR A 18 -3.61 -20.95 -14.92
CA THR A 18 -2.18 -20.72 -14.68
C THR A 18 -1.97 -19.88 -13.42
N GLN A 19 -0.75 -19.91 -12.87
CA GLN A 19 -0.38 -19.04 -11.75
C GLN A 19 -0.63 -17.57 -12.08
N GLN A 20 -0.18 -17.12 -13.26
CA GLN A 20 -0.33 -15.73 -13.69
C GLN A 20 -1.80 -15.29 -13.76
N GLU A 21 -2.70 -16.12 -14.31
CA GLU A 21 -4.13 -15.81 -14.34
C GLU A 21 -4.72 -15.68 -12.94
N ARG A 22 -4.33 -16.55 -12.01
CA ARG A 22 -4.79 -16.48 -10.61
C ARG A 22 -4.29 -15.23 -9.92
N GLU A 23 -3.04 -14.86 -10.15
CA GLU A 23 -2.41 -13.66 -9.62
C GLU A 23 -3.11 -12.38 -10.11
N GLU A 24 -3.39 -12.28 -11.41
CA GLU A 24 -4.11 -11.12 -11.97
C GLU A 24 -5.56 -11.03 -11.46
N ILE A 25 -6.28 -12.16 -11.38
CA ILE A 25 -7.63 -12.20 -10.79
C ILE A 25 -7.59 -11.74 -9.33
N MET A 26 -6.62 -12.22 -8.56
CA MET A 26 -6.47 -11.85 -7.16
C MET A 26 -6.17 -10.36 -7.00
N LEU A 27 -5.25 -9.82 -7.80
CA LEU A 27 -4.91 -8.40 -7.77
C LEU A 27 -6.11 -7.53 -8.15
N GLN A 28 -6.81 -7.87 -9.23
CA GLN A 28 -7.97 -7.10 -9.68
C GLN A 28 -9.09 -7.12 -8.63
N SER A 29 -9.39 -8.29 -8.06
CA SER A 29 -10.38 -8.40 -7.00
C SER A 29 -10.01 -7.56 -5.76
N ALA A 30 -8.73 -7.53 -5.38
CA ALA A 30 -8.26 -6.71 -4.26
C ALA A 30 -8.41 -5.20 -4.54
N LYS A 31 -8.10 -4.76 -5.77
CA LYS A 31 -8.27 -3.36 -6.19
C LYS A 31 -9.73 -2.96 -6.15
N ASP A 32 -10.62 -3.77 -6.72
CA ASP A 32 -12.06 -3.52 -6.72
C ASP A 32 -12.63 -3.45 -5.30
N ASN A 33 -12.13 -4.31 -4.41
CA ASN A 33 -12.49 -4.28 -3.00
C ASN A 33 -12.10 -2.97 -2.31
N LEU A 34 -10.87 -2.51 -2.49
CA LEU A 34 -10.42 -1.21 -1.96
C LEU A 34 -11.22 -0.04 -2.53
N ALA A 35 -11.50 -0.06 -3.83
CA ALA A 35 -12.17 1.02 -4.55
C ALA A 35 -13.65 1.16 -4.18
N THR A 36 -14.35 0.04 -4.13
CA THR A 36 -15.82 0.02 -4.16
C THR A 36 -16.43 -0.35 -2.81
N TYR A 37 -15.87 -1.35 -2.13
CA TYR A 37 -16.53 -1.96 -0.97
C TYR A 37 -15.99 -1.45 0.37
N PHE A 38 -14.73 -1.03 0.43
CA PHE A 38 -14.17 -0.43 1.64
C PHE A 38 -14.68 1.00 1.81
N ALA A 39 -15.45 1.23 2.89
CA ALA A 39 -15.90 2.56 3.27
C ALA A 39 -14.73 3.51 3.55
N PHE A 40 -13.62 2.99 4.07
CA PHE A 40 -12.39 3.72 4.35
C PHE A 40 -11.19 2.75 4.40
N PHE A 41 -10.02 3.23 4.00
CA PHE A 41 -8.72 2.65 4.34
C PHE A 41 -7.69 3.78 4.51
N GLY A 42 -6.63 3.53 5.27
CA GLY A 42 -5.53 4.47 5.49
C GLY A 42 -4.19 3.89 5.03
N ILE A 43 -3.19 4.77 4.97
CA ILE A 43 -1.79 4.46 4.63
C ILE A 43 -0.93 4.72 5.85
N THR A 44 -0.10 3.75 6.23
CA THR A 44 0.70 3.81 7.47
C THR A 44 1.75 4.92 7.42
N GLU A 45 2.25 5.23 6.22
CA GLU A 45 3.16 6.33 5.96
C GLU A 45 2.46 7.70 6.01
N ASN A 46 1.12 7.74 5.99
CA ASN A 46 0.32 8.97 5.99
C ASN A 46 -0.77 8.92 7.08
N MET A 47 -0.41 8.62 8.33
CA MET A 47 -1.40 8.43 9.41
C MET A 47 -2.21 9.69 9.72
N LYS A 48 -1.61 10.88 9.60
CA LYS A 48 -2.32 12.14 9.84
C LYS A 48 -3.39 12.40 8.76
N ASP A 49 -3.06 12.12 7.51
CA ASP A 49 -4.01 12.24 6.39
C ASP A 49 -5.08 11.17 6.49
N SER A 50 -4.69 9.95 6.87
CA SER A 50 -5.60 8.84 7.12
C SER A 50 -6.61 9.18 8.22
N GLN A 51 -6.16 9.79 9.32
CA GLN A 51 -7.05 10.29 10.36
C GLN A 51 -8.03 11.33 9.82
N SER A 52 -7.53 12.31 9.07
CA SER A 52 -8.34 13.41 8.54
C SER A 52 -9.42 12.89 7.57
N LEU A 53 -9.04 11.95 6.70
CA LEU A 53 -9.96 11.30 5.77
C LEU A 53 -11.00 10.45 6.50
N PHE A 54 -10.62 9.72 7.55
CA PHE A 54 -11.54 8.93 8.37
C PHE A 54 -12.61 9.83 9.02
N GLU A 55 -12.18 10.89 9.72
CA GLU A 55 -13.10 11.80 10.42
C GLU A 55 -14.02 12.55 9.45
N LYS A 56 -13.55 12.82 8.22
CA LYS A 56 -14.36 13.43 7.17
C LYS A 56 -15.37 12.43 6.57
N LYS A 57 -15.01 11.15 6.48
CA LYS A 57 -15.87 10.09 5.94
C LYS A 57 -16.97 9.70 6.91
N PHE A 58 -16.66 9.65 8.20
CA PHE A 58 -17.59 9.25 9.25
C PHE A 58 -17.98 10.47 10.12
N ASN A 59 -18.96 11.23 9.63
CA ASN A 59 -19.45 12.43 10.31
C ASN A 59 -19.82 12.15 11.77
N GLY A 60 -19.36 13.02 12.67
CA GLY A 60 -19.58 12.88 14.11
C GLY A 60 -18.51 12.07 14.84
N LEU A 61 -17.59 11.41 14.13
CA LEU A 61 -16.43 10.76 14.73
C LEU A 61 -15.20 11.69 14.68
N LYS A 62 -14.55 11.82 15.83
CA LYS A 62 -13.28 12.53 16.00
C LYS A 62 -12.36 11.73 16.90
N PHE A 63 -11.09 11.65 16.53
CA PHE A 63 -10.09 11.06 17.42
C PHE A 63 -9.78 12.04 18.55
N THR A 64 -9.62 11.52 19.77
CA THR A 64 -9.26 12.33 20.94
C THR A 64 -7.78 12.74 20.94
N LYS A 65 -6.95 12.05 20.15
CA LYS A 65 -5.52 12.31 19.98
C LYS A 65 -5.17 12.19 18.50
N GLN A 66 -4.23 13.02 18.05
CA GLN A 66 -3.69 12.94 16.70
C GLN A 66 -2.95 11.62 16.50
N MET A 67 -3.23 10.94 15.39
CA MET A 67 -2.46 9.80 14.93
C MET A 67 -1.10 10.30 14.44
N VAL A 68 -0.05 9.68 14.96
CA VAL A 68 1.32 9.98 14.56
C VAL A 68 1.87 8.83 13.75
N ASN A 69 2.66 9.16 12.72
CA ASN A 69 3.51 8.19 12.06
C ASN A 69 4.54 7.72 13.10
N LYS A 70 4.24 6.62 13.78
CA LYS A 70 5.28 5.88 14.50
C LYS A 70 6.12 5.20 13.44
N ARG A 71 7.11 5.93 12.90
CA ARG A 71 8.33 5.28 12.42
C ARG A 71 8.86 4.55 13.63
N SER A 72 8.50 3.27 13.74
CA SER A 72 9.08 2.43 14.74
C SER A 72 10.56 2.39 14.39
N ARG A 73 11.37 3.23 15.06
CA ARG A 73 12.80 2.96 15.28
C ARG A 73 12.91 1.71 16.17
N SER A 74 12.19 0.65 15.80
CA SER A 74 12.43 -0.68 16.31
C SER A 74 13.91 -0.89 16.09
N ALA A 75 14.60 -1.33 17.14
CA ALA A 75 16.03 -1.64 17.12
C ALA A 75 16.38 -2.79 16.14
N ASN A 76 15.46 -3.17 15.24
CA ASN A 76 15.49 -4.27 14.30
C ASN A 76 15.31 -3.82 12.84
N TYR A 77 15.68 -2.58 12.47
CA TYR A 77 15.89 -2.29 11.05
C TYR A 77 17.04 -3.17 10.58
N VAL A 78 16.70 -4.29 9.96
CA VAL A 78 17.68 -5.15 9.30
C VAL A 78 18.13 -4.39 8.06
N THR A 79 19.40 -4.01 8.01
CA THR A 79 20.00 -3.56 6.76
C THR A 79 19.94 -4.72 5.77
N LEU A 80 19.05 -4.61 4.79
CA LEU A 80 18.90 -5.60 3.74
C LEU A 80 19.93 -5.32 2.64
N SER A 81 20.66 -6.34 2.22
CA SER A 81 21.42 -6.27 0.96
C SER A 81 20.45 -6.08 -0.20
N GLU A 82 20.90 -5.44 -1.29
CA GLU A 82 20.13 -5.26 -2.53
C GLU A 82 19.52 -6.57 -3.04
N LYS A 83 20.28 -7.68 -2.95
CA LYS A 83 19.80 -9.02 -3.32
C LYS A 83 18.57 -9.46 -2.51
N HIS A 84 18.60 -9.24 -1.19
CA HIS A 84 17.47 -9.57 -0.32
C HIS A 84 16.28 -8.65 -0.59
N TRP A 85 16.53 -7.38 -0.87
CA TRP A 85 15.48 -6.44 -1.25
C TRP A 85 14.77 -6.85 -2.54
N ALA A 86 15.55 -7.14 -3.60
CA ALA A 86 15.01 -7.61 -4.88
C ALA A 86 14.17 -8.88 -4.72
N LEU A 87 14.63 -9.82 -3.89
CA LEU A 87 13.88 -11.04 -3.59
C LEU A 87 12.56 -10.74 -2.85
N ILE A 88 12.56 -9.82 -1.89
CA ILE A 88 11.33 -9.42 -1.19
C ILE A 88 10.34 -8.81 -2.18
N VAL A 89 10.80 -7.90 -3.04
CA VAL A 89 9.95 -7.26 -4.07
C VAL A 89 9.39 -8.30 -5.04
N GLU A 90 10.22 -9.23 -5.52
CA GLU A 90 9.79 -10.33 -6.41
C GLU A 90 8.72 -11.20 -5.74
N LYS A 91 8.93 -11.59 -4.48
CA LYS A 91 7.98 -12.44 -3.74
C LYS A 91 6.69 -11.72 -3.35
N ASN A 92 6.70 -10.39 -3.28
CA ASN A 92 5.54 -9.58 -2.92
C ASN A 92 5.06 -8.70 -4.11
N HIS A 93 5.34 -9.11 -5.35
CA HIS A 93 5.08 -8.28 -6.53
C HIS A 93 3.59 -7.87 -6.67
N LEU A 94 2.65 -8.71 -6.22
CA LEU A 94 1.22 -8.36 -6.18
C LEU A 94 0.92 -7.30 -5.13
N ASP A 95 1.47 -7.42 -3.92
CA ASP A 95 1.30 -6.44 -2.86
C ASP A 95 1.94 -5.10 -3.24
N VAL A 96 3.08 -5.10 -3.91
CA VAL A 96 3.70 -3.88 -4.47
C VAL A 96 2.75 -3.19 -5.46
N ARG A 97 2.19 -3.93 -6.42
CA ARG A 97 1.22 -3.41 -7.40
C ARG A 97 -0.08 -2.93 -6.74
N LEU A 98 -0.55 -3.62 -5.70
CA LEU A 98 -1.75 -3.26 -4.95
C LEU A 98 -1.51 -2.01 -4.09
N TYR A 99 -0.35 -1.90 -3.46
CA TYR A 99 0.03 -0.75 -2.63
C TYR A 99 0.14 0.52 -3.46
N GLN A 100 0.76 0.45 -4.65
CA GLN A 100 0.82 1.60 -5.56
C GLN A 100 -0.59 2.08 -5.94
N TYR A 101 -1.47 1.15 -6.32
CA TYR A 101 -2.87 1.47 -6.60
C TYR A 101 -3.59 2.08 -5.38
N ALA A 102 -3.36 1.54 -4.19
CA ALA A 102 -3.97 2.03 -2.96
C ALA A 102 -3.50 3.46 -2.62
N LYS A 103 -2.21 3.78 -2.84
CA LYS A 103 -1.67 5.14 -2.66
C LYS A 103 -2.35 6.12 -3.61
N ASP A 104 -2.44 5.79 -4.90
CA ASP A 104 -3.05 6.67 -5.89
C ASP A 104 -4.53 6.91 -5.57
N LEU A 105 -5.26 5.85 -5.24
CA LEU A 105 -6.67 5.94 -4.83
C LEU A 105 -6.84 6.74 -3.52
N PHE A 106 -5.92 6.60 -2.57
CA PHE A 106 -5.95 7.35 -1.32
C PHE A 106 -5.76 8.85 -1.56
N LEU A 107 -4.79 9.23 -2.39
CA LEU A 107 -4.54 10.64 -2.76
C LEU A 107 -5.75 11.24 -3.49
N GLN A 108 -6.34 10.52 -4.43
CA GLN A 108 -7.59 10.94 -5.10
C GLN A 108 -8.72 11.16 -4.09
N ARG A 109 -8.87 10.29 -3.10
CA ARG A 109 -9.90 10.43 -2.06
C ARG A 109 -9.68 11.63 -1.16
N LEU A 110 -8.43 11.96 -0.82
CA LEU A 110 -8.10 13.19 -0.08
C LEU A 110 -8.50 14.44 -0.87
N GLU A 111 -8.15 14.47 -2.15
CA GLU A 111 -8.50 15.58 -3.06
C GLU A 111 -10.01 15.79 -3.15
N LEU A 112 -10.78 14.70 -3.35
CA LEU A 112 -12.25 14.76 -3.45
C LEU A 112 -12.94 15.37 -2.22
N VAL A 113 -12.31 15.30 -1.04
CA VAL A 113 -12.85 15.88 0.19
C VAL A 113 -12.11 17.14 0.65
N ASN A 114 -11.27 17.71 -0.23
CA ASN A 114 -10.47 18.91 -0.02
C ASN A 114 -9.52 18.82 1.19
N ILE A 115 -8.89 17.66 1.39
CA ILE A 115 -7.78 17.52 2.33
C ILE A 115 -6.48 17.65 1.55
N THR A 116 -5.66 18.64 1.90
CA THR A 116 -4.31 18.77 1.34
C THR A 116 -3.45 17.62 1.86
N ALA A 117 -3.01 16.74 0.97
CA ALA A 117 -2.10 15.65 1.31
C ALA A 117 -0.80 16.22 1.91
N HIS A 118 -0.41 15.72 3.08
CA HIS A 118 0.88 16.05 3.64
C HIS A 118 1.92 15.17 2.96
N ARG A 119 2.77 15.78 2.13
CA ARG A 119 4.02 15.15 1.72
C ARG A 119 4.90 15.08 2.96
N GLU A 120 5.24 13.88 3.40
CA GLU A 120 6.44 13.74 4.21
C GLU A 120 7.62 13.86 3.24
N ASP A 121 8.59 14.72 3.55
CA ASP A 121 9.86 14.90 2.81
C ASP A 121 10.78 13.67 2.95
N ASP A 122 10.24 12.49 2.66
CA ASP A 122 10.97 11.23 2.62
C ASP A 122 10.53 10.46 1.38
N ASP A 123 10.55 11.17 0.24
CA ASP A 123 10.75 10.52 -1.04
C ASP A 123 12.18 9.95 -1.06
N THR A 124 12.43 8.87 -0.32
CA THR A 124 13.23 7.82 -0.93
C THR A 124 12.39 7.28 -2.08
N VAL A 125 12.55 7.99 -3.19
CA VAL A 125 12.12 7.72 -4.55
C VAL A 125 11.94 6.22 -4.76
N ILE A 126 10.73 5.71 -4.52
CA ILE A 126 10.20 4.57 -5.29
C ILE A 126 9.59 5.18 -6.54
N VAL A 127 10.41 5.90 -7.30
CA VAL A 127 10.11 6.18 -8.70
C VAL A 127 10.66 4.99 -9.44
N GLN A 128 9.73 4.28 -10.06
CA GLN A 128 10.00 3.32 -11.08
C GLN A 128 10.66 4.05 -12.25
N ASP A 129 11.97 3.99 -12.32
CA ASP A 129 12.74 4.04 -13.57
C ASP A 129 13.88 3.03 -13.42
N ASP A 130 13.74 1.93 -14.16
CA ASP A 130 14.75 0.92 -14.46
C ASP A 130 15.73 0.53 -13.34
N PHE A 131 15.34 -0.47 -12.54
CA PHE A 131 16.18 -1.39 -11.76
C PHE A 131 17.69 -1.04 -11.63
N ASN A 132 18.02 0.08 -11.00
CA ASN A 132 19.36 0.41 -10.53
C ASN A 132 19.25 1.50 -9.46
N PHE A 133 19.55 1.16 -8.21
CA PHE A 133 19.61 2.12 -7.12
C PHE A 133 21.06 2.34 -6.72
N ILE A 134 21.58 3.53 -7.04
CA ILE A 134 22.90 3.98 -6.56
C ILE A 134 22.74 4.46 -5.13
N THR A 135 23.58 3.93 -4.23
CA THR A 135 23.71 4.38 -2.86
C THR A 135 24.26 5.81 -2.84
N VAL A 136 23.45 6.81 -2.46
CA VAL A 136 23.99 8.14 -2.15
C VAL A 136 24.52 8.09 -0.72
N LYS A 137 25.84 8.07 -0.60
CA LYS A 137 26.55 8.25 0.67
C LYS A 137 26.51 9.75 0.99
N GLU A 138 25.85 10.14 2.06
CA GLU A 138 26.00 11.49 2.61
C GLU A 138 27.48 11.75 2.94
N MET A 139 28.02 12.85 2.42
CA MET A 139 29.23 13.53 2.91
C MET A 139 28.82 14.87 3.50
#